data_AF-A0A1G0JMX1-F1
#
_entry.id   AF-A0A1G0JMX1-F1
#
_cell.length_a   1.000
_cell.length_b   1.000
_cell.length_c   1.000
_cell.angle_alpha   90.00
_cell.angle_beta   90.00
_cell.angle_gamma   90.00
#
_symmetry.space_group_name_H-M   'P 1'
#
loop_
_entity.id
_entity.type
_entity.pdbx_description
1 polymer ?
#
loop_
_entity_poly.entity_id
_entity_poly.type
_entity_poly.pdbx_seq_one_letter_code
_entity_poly.pdbx_strand_id
1 'polypeptide(L)'
;MDTYAELPLLQQAIQTLAALVLVSSFALLAQSRVIATIQIFAWQGLLLAVITTLIAWETGLTHLYISAALTLVLKAFFVPWLLIRQARKLGILRDFDAIIRPGITLMAAGSLVIFCYNVVLPIQRFAQSITRDAIAVSLALVMIGMLMLITRRKAITQVVAFMSLENGLFFAAISATQGMPMVVELGVAFDVLIAAVIFGIFFFHIRDSIESLDVDQLNRLAETDE
;
A
#
# COMPACT_ATOMS: atom_id res chain seq x y z
N MET A 1 24.55 16.30 -12.59
CA MET A 1 23.57 15.20 -12.75
C MET A 1 24.25 13.94 -12.23
N ASP A 2 24.88 14.05 -11.06
CA ASP A 2 25.98 13.18 -10.60
C ASP A 2 25.87 12.90 -9.09
N THR A 3 24.67 13.00 -8.53
CA THR A 3 24.46 12.89 -7.07
C THR A 3 24.19 11.46 -6.61
N TYR A 4 23.93 10.52 -7.53
CA TYR A 4 23.65 9.12 -7.20
C TYR A 4 24.93 8.27 -7.12
N ALA A 5 25.97 8.60 -7.88
CA ALA A 5 27.18 7.78 -8.03
C ALA A 5 28.12 7.78 -6.81
N GLU A 6 27.94 8.72 -5.87
CA GLU A 6 28.77 8.83 -4.65
C GLU A 6 28.12 8.22 -3.39
N LEU A 7 26.92 7.64 -3.50
CA LEU A 7 26.25 7.00 -2.36
C LEU A 7 26.75 5.55 -2.18
N PRO A 8 26.87 5.07 -0.93
CA PRO A 8 27.17 3.65 -0.69
C PRO A 8 26.15 2.75 -1.40
N LEU A 9 26.61 1.63 -1.98
CA LEU A 9 25.80 0.72 -2.81
C LEU A 9 24.46 0.32 -2.17
N LEU A 10 24.44 0.16 -0.85
CA LEU A 10 23.24 -0.19 -0.07
C LEU A 10 22.16 0.90 -0.19
N GLN A 11 22.57 2.16 -0.16
CA GLN A 11 21.67 3.30 -0.19
C GLN A 11 21.06 3.53 -1.58
N GLN A 12 21.85 3.32 -2.64
CA GLN A 12 21.32 3.26 -4.01
C GLN A 12 20.29 2.12 -4.15
N ALA A 13 20.57 0.95 -3.55
CA ALA A 13 19.64 -0.17 -3.55
C ALA A 13 18.30 0.19 -2.86
N ILE A 14 18.33 0.86 -1.71
CA ILE A 14 17.10 1.32 -1.03
C ILE A 14 16.30 2.30 -1.93
N GLN A 15 16.96 3.27 -2.56
CA GLN A 15 16.27 4.23 -3.44
C GLN A 15 15.65 3.57 -4.66
N THR A 16 16.38 2.65 -5.30
CA THR A 16 15.85 1.90 -6.46
C THR A 16 14.66 1.03 -6.07
N LEU A 17 14.71 0.36 -4.91
CA LEU A 17 13.59 -0.42 -4.38
C LEU A 17 12.40 0.49 -4.02
N ALA A 18 12.63 1.66 -3.43
CA ALA A 18 11.56 2.62 -3.14
C ALA A 18 10.87 3.12 -4.43
N ALA A 19 11.65 3.37 -5.49
CA ALA A 19 11.10 3.68 -6.81
C ALA A 19 10.27 2.51 -7.37
N LEU A 20 10.73 1.26 -7.20
CA LEU A 20 9.95 0.08 -7.59
C LEU A 20 8.65 -0.06 -6.78
N VAL A 21 8.66 0.27 -5.49
CA VAL A 21 7.43 0.33 -4.66
C VAL A 21 6.47 1.39 -5.23
N LEU A 22 6.96 2.56 -5.62
CA LEU A 22 6.14 3.58 -6.27
C LEU A 22 5.55 3.09 -7.60
N VAL A 23 6.37 2.49 -8.46
CA VAL A 23 5.91 1.89 -9.73
C VAL A 23 4.84 0.82 -9.47
N SER A 24 5.02 -0.01 -8.43
CA SER A 24 4.01 -1.00 -8.05
C SER A 24 2.69 -0.38 -7.58
N SER A 25 2.70 0.78 -6.92
CA SER A 25 1.48 1.53 -6.58
C SER A 25 0.76 2.07 -7.83
N PHE A 26 1.49 2.56 -8.83
CA PHE A 26 0.89 2.90 -10.12
C PHE A 26 0.30 1.67 -10.82
N ALA A 27 1.01 0.53 -10.77
CA ALA A 27 0.50 -0.73 -11.31
C ALA A 27 -0.77 -1.18 -10.58
N LEU A 28 -0.83 -1.09 -9.24
CA LEU A 28 -2.03 -1.36 -8.47
C LEU A 28 -3.20 -0.47 -8.89
N LEU A 29 -2.95 0.83 -9.12
CA LEU A 29 -3.98 1.77 -9.56
C LEU A 29 -4.49 1.47 -10.98
N ALA A 30 -3.61 1.04 -11.89
CA ALA A 30 -3.97 0.75 -13.28
C ALA A 30 -4.76 -0.56 -13.45
N GLN A 31 -4.58 -1.53 -12.56
CA GLN A 31 -5.07 -2.88 -12.77
C GLN A 31 -6.54 -3.05 -12.37
N SER A 32 -7.36 -3.53 -13.28
CA SER A 32 -8.80 -3.77 -13.04
C SER A 32 -9.11 -5.18 -12.54
N ARG A 33 -8.22 -6.15 -12.75
CA ARG A 33 -8.45 -7.56 -12.36
C ARG A 33 -8.11 -7.76 -10.88
N VAL A 34 -9.09 -8.22 -10.09
CA VAL A 34 -8.94 -8.47 -8.65
C VAL A 34 -7.70 -9.34 -8.35
N ILE A 35 -7.50 -10.44 -9.08
CA ILE A 35 -6.36 -11.34 -8.86
C ILE A 35 -5.01 -10.66 -9.14
N ALA A 36 -4.92 -9.84 -10.19
CA ALA A 36 -3.70 -9.12 -10.52
C ALA A 36 -3.39 -8.05 -9.46
N THR A 37 -4.42 -7.35 -8.98
CA THR A 37 -4.30 -6.38 -7.88
C THR A 37 -3.74 -7.03 -6.62
N ILE A 38 -4.25 -8.22 -6.23
CA ILE A 38 -3.74 -8.95 -5.06
C ILE A 38 -2.28 -9.40 -5.26
N GLN A 39 -1.92 -9.87 -6.46
CA GLN A 39 -0.55 -10.32 -6.75
C GLN A 39 0.46 -9.17 -6.75
N ILE A 40 0.11 -8.02 -7.32
CA ILE A 40 0.99 -6.84 -7.31
C ILE A 40 1.15 -6.33 -5.88
N PHE A 41 0.09 -6.38 -5.06
CA PHE A 41 0.17 -6.04 -3.64
C PHE A 41 1.14 -6.96 -2.89
N ALA A 42 1.11 -8.27 -3.16
CA ALA A 42 2.07 -9.23 -2.58
C ALA A 42 3.52 -8.88 -2.96
N TRP A 43 3.76 -8.54 -4.23
CA TRP A 43 5.07 -8.08 -4.70
C TRP A 43 5.50 -6.77 -4.04
N GLN A 44 4.59 -5.82 -3.87
CA GLN A 44 4.87 -4.57 -3.17
C GLN A 44 5.25 -4.82 -1.69
N GLY A 45 4.54 -5.73 -1.02
CA GLY A 45 4.87 -6.15 0.35
C GLY A 45 6.25 -6.80 0.45
N LEU A 46 6.65 -7.62 -0.54
CA LEU A 46 7.98 -8.20 -0.61
C LEU A 46 9.05 -7.12 -0.78
N LEU A 47 8.84 -6.15 -1.69
CA LEU A 47 9.77 -5.03 -1.88
C LEU A 47 9.98 -4.25 -0.58
N LEU A 48 8.91 -3.97 0.17
CA LEU A 48 8.99 -3.29 1.46
C LEU A 48 9.76 -4.12 2.49
N ALA A 49 9.53 -5.44 2.58
CA ALA A 49 10.29 -6.30 3.48
C ALA A 49 11.80 -6.30 3.15
N VAL A 50 12.16 -6.29 1.86
CA VAL A 50 13.56 -6.17 1.42
C VAL A 50 14.14 -4.81 1.82
N ILE A 51 13.42 -3.72 1.58
CA ILE A 51 13.84 -2.37 2.00
C ILE A 51 14.07 -2.33 3.52
N THR A 52 13.10 -2.80 4.32
CA THR A 52 13.22 -2.81 5.78
C THR A 52 14.41 -3.66 6.23
N THR A 53 14.70 -4.78 5.56
CA THR A 53 15.87 -5.62 5.87
C THR A 53 17.18 -4.90 5.57
N LEU A 54 17.27 -4.17 4.46
CA LEU A 54 18.46 -3.38 4.12
C LEU A 54 18.68 -2.25 5.12
N ILE A 55 17.61 -1.57 5.54
CA ILE A 55 17.67 -0.54 6.58
C ILE A 55 18.07 -1.15 7.94
N ALA A 56 17.59 -2.35 8.27
CA ALA A 56 18.00 -3.08 9.47
C ALA A 56 19.51 -3.38 9.48
N TRP A 57 20.05 -3.74 8.32
CA TRP A 57 21.48 -3.99 8.17
C TRP A 57 22.29 -2.69 8.30
N GLU A 58 21.88 -1.62 7.64
CA GLU A 58 22.57 -0.32 7.71
C GLU A 58 22.57 0.28 9.12
N THR A 59 21.43 0.21 9.82
CA THR A 59 21.25 0.79 11.16
C THR A 59 21.76 -0.12 12.29
N GLY A 60 21.98 -1.40 12.02
CA GLY A 60 22.35 -2.41 13.03
C GLY A 60 21.24 -2.72 14.04
N LEU A 61 20.02 -2.23 13.82
CA LEU A 61 18.89 -2.38 14.72
C LEU A 61 18.25 -3.76 14.55
N THR A 62 18.51 -4.66 15.51
CA THR A 62 18.04 -6.06 15.44
C THR A 62 16.54 -6.20 15.35
N HIS A 63 15.80 -5.22 15.88
CA HIS A 63 14.34 -5.26 15.89
C HIS A 63 13.72 -5.09 14.49
N LEU A 64 14.35 -4.34 13.57
CA LEU A 64 13.85 -4.19 12.19
C LEU A 64 13.83 -5.51 11.41
N TYR A 65 14.66 -6.49 11.78
CA TYR A 65 14.59 -7.83 11.15
C TYR A 65 13.29 -8.54 11.50
N ILE A 66 12.77 -8.35 12.72
CA ILE A 66 11.48 -8.91 13.12
C ILE A 66 10.37 -8.22 12.32
N SER A 67 10.46 -6.90 12.14
CA SER A 67 9.52 -6.08 11.36
C SER A 67 9.51 -6.48 9.88
N ALA A 68 10.68 -6.70 9.30
CA ALA A 68 10.82 -7.21 7.94
C ALA A 68 10.21 -8.60 7.78
N ALA A 69 10.49 -9.52 8.71
CA ALA A 69 9.91 -10.85 8.71
C ALA A 69 8.38 -10.81 8.88
N LEU A 70 7.87 -9.96 9.79
CA LEU A 70 6.45 -9.77 10.01
C LEU A 70 5.75 -9.21 8.77
N THR A 71 6.33 -8.18 8.16
CA THR A 71 5.86 -7.57 6.91
C THR A 71 5.80 -8.61 5.79
N LEU A 72 6.84 -9.43 5.66
CA LEU A 72 6.90 -10.48 4.66
C LEU A 72 5.82 -11.54 4.89
N VAL A 73 5.76 -12.11 6.09
CA VAL A 73 4.80 -13.18 6.43
C VAL A 73 3.37 -12.69 6.30
N LEU A 74 3.06 -11.50 6.84
CA LEU A 74 1.69 -10.99 6.81
C LEU A 74 1.32 -10.45 5.43
N LYS A 75 2.08 -9.51 4.88
CA LYS A 75 1.67 -8.77 3.68
C LYS A 75 2.00 -9.47 2.37
N ALA A 76 3.09 -10.24 2.29
CA ALA A 76 3.46 -10.94 1.06
C ALA A 76 2.82 -12.34 0.95
N PHE A 77 2.47 -12.98 2.08
CA PHE A 77 1.90 -14.33 2.08
C PHE A 77 0.48 -14.40 2.66
N PHE A 78 0.28 -14.02 3.92
CA PHE A 78 -0.98 -14.25 4.62
C PHE A 78 -2.15 -13.44 4.06
N VAL A 79 -2.00 -12.12 3.91
CA VAL A 79 -3.04 -11.22 3.40
C VAL A 79 -3.40 -11.57 1.95
N PRO A 80 -2.46 -11.75 1.01
CA PRO A 80 -2.79 -12.18 -0.35
C PRO A 80 -3.51 -13.52 -0.39
N TRP A 81 -3.07 -14.50 0.42
CA TRP A 81 -3.75 -15.79 0.54
C TRP A 81 -5.19 -15.63 1.04
N LEU A 82 -5.39 -14.82 2.08
CA LEU A 82 -6.71 -14.57 2.66
C LEU A 82 -7.62 -13.89 1.62
N LEU A 83 -7.15 -12.84 0.94
CA LEU A 83 -7.92 -12.14 -0.09
C LEU A 83 -8.27 -13.05 -1.27
N ILE A 84 -7.33 -13.88 -1.75
CA ILE A 84 -7.60 -14.86 -2.82
C ILE A 84 -8.64 -15.88 -2.35
N ARG A 85 -8.53 -16.36 -1.11
CA ARG A 85 -9.48 -17.31 -0.53
C ARG A 85 -10.88 -16.71 -0.46
N GLN A 86 -11.02 -15.46 0.00
CA GLN A 86 -12.32 -14.79 0.04
C GLN A 86 -12.85 -14.51 -1.37
N ALA A 87 -12.02 -13.98 -2.28
CA ALA A 87 -12.42 -13.73 -3.65
C ALA A 87 -12.90 -15.00 -4.39
N ARG A 88 -12.29 -16.16 -4.11
CA ARG A 88 -12.77 -17.46 -4.63
C ARG A 88 -14.13 -17.85 -4.07
N LYS A 89 -14.32 -17.74 -2.74
CA LYS A 89 -15.60 -18.09 -2.09
C LYS A 89 -16.75 -17.23 -2.61
N LEU A 90 -16.46 -15.97 -2.91
CA LEU A 90 -17.41 -14.98 -3.40
C LEU A 90 -17.65 -15.06 -4.91
N GLY A 91 -16.87 -15.86 -5.66
CA GLY A 91 -16.99 -16.00 -7.10
C GLY A 91 -16.43 -14.83 -7.93
N ILE A 92 -15.93 -13.78 -7.27
CA ILE A 92 -15.50 -12.52 -7.89
C ILE A 92 -14.03 -12.49 -8.33
N LEU A 93 -13.35 -13.64 -8.33
CA LEU A 93 -11.91 -13.71 -8.63
C LEU A 93 -11.57 -13.26 -10.07
N ARG A 94 -12.52 -13.44 -10.99
CA ARG A 94 -12.40 -13.06 -12.41
C ARG A 94 -13.08 -11.72 -12.72
N ASP A 95 -13.66 -11.08 -11.72
CA ASP A 95 -14.35 -9.81 -11.92
C ASP A 95 -13.35 -8.70 -12.23
N PHE A 96 -13.82 -7.78 -13.07
CA PHE A 96 -13.15 -6.52 -13.29
C PHE A 96 -13.75 -5.50 -12.34
N ASP A 97 -12.89 -4.85 -11.55
CA ASP A 97 -13.28 -3.68 -10.80
C ASP A 97 -13.36 -2.49 -11.77
N ALA A 98 -14.51 -1.82 -11.80
CA ALA A 98 -14.83 -0.80 -12.79
C ALA A 98 -14.07 0.49 -12.48
N ILE A 99 -12.90 0.66 -13.10
CA ILE A 99 -12.20 1.94 -13.12
C ILE A 99 -12.83 2.79 -14.22
N ILE A 100 -13.60 3.80 -13.83
CA ILE A 100 -14.41 4.61 -14.77
C ILE A 100 -13.53 5.28 -15.85
N ARG A 101 -12.33 5.76 -15.48
CA ARG A 101 -11.39 6.45 -16.39
C ARG A 101 -9.92 6.19 -16.02
N PRO A 102 -9.33 5.04 -16.40
CA PRO A 102 -7.97 4.66 -15.98
C PRO A 102 -6.89 5.67 -16.42
N GLY A 103 -7.05 6.33 -17.57
CA GLY A 103 -6.10 7.35 -18.01
C GLY A 103 -6.11 8.59 -17.10
N ILE A 104 -7.28 9.08 -16.71
CA ILE A 104 -7.42 10.25 -15.83
C ILE A 104 -6.93 9.93 -14.42
N THR A 105 -7.22 8.72 -13.91
CA THR A 105 -6.75 8.33 -12.57
C THR A 105 -5.23 8.20 -12.53
N LEU A 106 -4.58 7.69 -13.59
CA LEU A 106 -3.12 7.66 -13.69
C LEU A 106 -2.50 9.05 -13.82
N MET A 107 -3.12 9.95 -14.59
CA MET A 107 -2.69 11.34 -14.66
C MET A 107 -2.82 12.03 -13.30
N ALA A 108 -3.93 11.81 -12.59
CA ALA A 108 -4.12 12.33 -11.23
C ALA A 108 -3.05 11.80 -10.26
N ALA A 109 -2.72 10.50 -10.34
CA ALA A 109 -1.63 9.92 -9.56
C ALA A 109 -0.28 10.57 -9.89
N GLY A 110 0.04 10.79 -11.16
CA GLY A 110 1.25 11.51 -11.58
C GLY A 110 1.31 12.93 -11.02
N SER A 111 0.19 13.67 -11.10
CA SER A 111 0.06 15.01 -10.51
C SER A 111 0.23 14.99 -8.99
N LEU A 112 -0.31 13.98 -8.30
CA LEU A 112 -0.14 13.80 -6.86
C LEU A 112 1.32 13.55 -6.49
N VAL A 113 2.07 12.76 -7.27
CA VAL A 113 3.51 12.57 -7.03
C VAL A 113 4.24 13.90 -7.13
N ILE A 114 4.02 14.66 -8.22
CA ILE A 114 4.64 15.98 -8.40
C ILE A 114 4.29 16.92 -7.25
N PHE A 115 3.03 16.92 -6.82
CA PHE A 115 2.56 17.69 -5.67
C PHE A 115 3.28 17.29 -4.37
N CYS A 116 3.40 16.00 -4.08
CA CYS A 116 4.09 15.50 -2.88
C CYS A 116 5.55 15.94 -2.84
N TYR A 117 6.27 15.84 -3.98
CA TYR A 117 7.64 16.32 -4.07
C TYR A 117 7.75 17.82 -3.81
N ASN A 118 6.80 18.62 -4.31
CA ASN A 118 6.74 20.06 -4.03
C ASN A 118 6.44 20.36 -2.55
N VAL A 119 5.54 19.62 -1.92
CA VAL A 119 5.20 19.79 -0.49
C VAL A 119 6.37 19.45 0.43
N VAL A 120 7.25 18.54 0.02
CA VAL A 120 8.44 18.16 0.80
C VAL A 120 9.59 19.16 0.61
N LEU A 121 9.60 20.00 -0.45
CA LEU A 121 10.62 21.04 -0.71
C LEU A 121 11.03 21.95 0.47
N PRO A 122 10.16 22.40 1.37
CA PRO A 122 10.59 23.22 2.51
C PRO A 122 11.29 22.40 3.60
N ILE A 123 10.88 21.14 3.82
CA ILE A 123 11.47 20.21 4.79
C ILE A 123 12.93 19.86 4.38
N GLN A 124 13.18 19.91 3.08
CA GLN A 124 14.47 19.61 2.44
C GLN A 124 15.65 20.49 2.86
N ARG A 125 15.44 21.67 3.46
CA ARG A 125 16.55 22.52 3.93
C ARG A 125 17.24 21.98 5.18
N PHE A 126 16.63 21.02 5.87
CA PHE A 126 17.10 20.51 7.17
C PHE A 126 17.46 19.01 7.18
N ALA A 127 17.21 18.28 6.09
CA ALA A 127 17.40 16.82 6.02
C ALA A 127 18.42 16.39 4.95
N GLN A 128 19.12 15.28 5.19
CA GLN A 128 20.01 14.65 4.21
C GLN A 128 19.25 14.22 2.94
N SER A 129 19.95 14.17 1.79
CA SER A 129 19.37 13.92 0.47
C SER A 129 18.60 12.60 0.34
N ILE A 130 18.98 11.56 1.10
CA ILE A 130 18.33 10.24 1.02
C ILE A 130 17.02 10.20 1.81
N THR A 131 17.01 10.81 2.99
CA THR A 131 15.80 10.94 3.81
C THR A 131 14.74 11.78 3.08
N ARG A 132 15.17 12.74 2.24
CA ARG A 132 14.30 13.54 1.37
C ARG A 132 13.50 12.69 0.39
N ASP A 133 14.17 11.88 -0.42
CA ASP A 133 13.50 11.11 -1.49
C ASP A 133 12.57 10.06 -0.89
N ALA A 134 12.98 9.43 0.22
CA ALA A 134 12.17 8.44 0.91
C ALA A 134 10.87 9.04 1.50
N ILE A 135 10.91 10.25 2.08
CA ILE A 135 9.72 10.94 2.59
C ILE A 135 8.78 11.38 1.45
N ALA A 136 9.33 11.89 0.34
CA ALA A 136 8.51 12.28 -0.80
C ALA A 136 7.82 11.07 -1.45
N VAL A 137 8.55 9.96 -1.61
CA VAL A 137 8.00 8.70 -2.12
C VAL A 137 6.94 8.14 -1.18
N SER A 138 7.19 8.11 0.13
CA SER A 138 6.22 7.58 1.09
C SER A 138 4.92 8.38 1.12
N LEU A 139 5.00 9.72 1.08
CA LEU A 139 3.83 10.59 0.97
C LEU A 139 3.06 10.34 -0.34
N ALA A 140 3.77 10.16 -1.46
CA ALA A 140 3.15 9.79 -2.72
C ALA A 140 2.44 8.44 -2.67
N LEU A 141 3.03 7.43 -2.01
CA LEU A 141 2.38 6.12 -1.81
C LEU A 141 1.07 6.25 -1.02
N VAL A 142 1.06 7.07 0.04
CA VAL A 142 -0.15 7.34 0.82
C VAL A 142 -1.23 8.03 -0.03
N MET A 143 -0.86 9.06 -0.80
CA MET A 143 -1.80 9.76 -1.68
C MET A 143 -2.36 8.85 -2.78
N ILE A 144 -1.52 8.01 -3.39
CA ILE A 144 -1.96 7.04 -4.40
C ILE A 144 -2.88 5.97 -3.76
N GLY A 145 -2.56 5.51 -2.55
CA GLY A 145 -3.40 4.59 -1.79
C GLY A 145 -4.79 5.19 -1.51
N MET A 146 -4.86 6.47 -1.11
CA MET A 146 -6.13 7.18 -0.95
C MET A 146 -6.90 7.35 -2.26
N LEU A 147 -6.23 7.74 -3.35
CA LEU A 147 -6.86 7.84 -4.67
C LEU A 147 -7.43 6.48 -5.10
N MET A 148 -6.72 5.40 -4.81
CA MET A 148 -7.20 4.05 -5.07
C MET A 148 -8.43 3.73 -4.22
N LEU A 149 -8.45 4.10 -2.94
CA LEU A 149 -9.61 3.87 -2.06
C LEU A 149 -10.87 4.57 -2.57
N ILE A 150 -10.72 5.79 -3.12
CA ILE A 150 -11.82 6.57 -3.70
C ILE A 150 -12.32 5.99 -5.04
N THR A 151 -11.42 5.42 -5.84
CA THR A 151 -11.74 5.01 -7.23
C THR A 151 -12.22 3.57 -7.37
N ARG A 152 -12.01 2.73 -6.34
CA ARG A 152 -12.37 1.30 -6.34
C ARG A 152 -13.77 1.10 -5.77
N ARG A 153 -14.57 0.26 -6.45
CA ARG A 153 -15.97 -0.02 -6.08
C ARG A 153 -16.15 -1.35 -5.37
N LYS A 154 -15.25 -2.30 -5.65
CA LYS A 154 -15.29 -3.62 -4.99
C LYS A 154 -14.61 -3.53 -3.63
N ALA A 155 -15.24 -4.11 -2.62
CA ALA A 155 -14.69 -4.04 -1.28
C ALA A 155 -13.31 -4.74 -1.14
N ILE A 156 -13.05 -5.85 -1.84
CA ILE A 156 -11.72 -6.52 -1.82
C ILE A 156 -10.61 -5.59 -2.34
N THR A 157 -10.86 -4.85 -3.42
CA THR A 157 -9.88 -3.91 -3.98
C THR A 157 -9.73 -2.66 -3.13
N GLN A 158 -10.78 -2.23 -2.42
CA GLN A 158 -10.67 -1.21 -1.38
C GLN A 158 -9.82 -1.66 -0.19
N VAL A 159 -9.92 -2.92 0.24
CA VAL A 159 -8.99 -3.47 1.26
C VAL A 159 -7.56 -3.38 0.76
N VAL A 160 -7.28 -3.80 -0.48
CA VAL A 160 -5.92 -3.69 -1.04
C VAL A 160 -5.46 -2.22 -1.12
N ALA A 161 -6.37 -1.30 -1.47
CA ALA A 161 -6.07 0.13 -1.50
C ALA A 161 -5.69 0.67 -0.11
N PHE A 162 -6.45 0.30 0.92
CA PHE A 162 -6.16 0.63 2.32
C PHE A 162 -4.80 0.07 2.75
N MET A 163 -4.52 -1.19 2.44
CA MET A 163 -3.23 -1.82 2.75
C MET A 163 -2.06 -1.15 2.02
N SER A 164 -2.26 -0.69 0.78
CA SER A 164 -1.26 0.07 0.03
C SER A 164 -1.02 1.46 0.63
N LEU A 165 -2.05 2.10 1.18
CA LEU A 165 -1.92 3.38 1.89
C LEU A 165 -1.05 3.19 3.14
N GLU A 166 -1.36 2.17 3.93
CA GLU A 166 -0.65 1.85 5.16
C GLU A 166 0.82 1.46 4.89
N ASN A 167 1.09 0.75 3.78
CA ASN A 167 2.45 0.52 3.29
C ASN A 167 3.24 1.83 3.08
N GLY A 168 2.59 2.88 2.56
CA GLY A 168 3.17 4.21 2.45
C GLY A 168 3.48 4.83 3.82
N LEU A 169 2.57 4.71 4.79
CA LEU A 169 2.79 5.19 6.16
C LEU A 169 3.94 4.45 6.86
N PHE A 170 3.99 3.13 6.73
CA PHE A 170 5.07 2.30 7.26
C PHE A 170 6.43 2.69 6.66
N PHE A 171 6.47 2.88 5.34
CA PHE A 171 7.69 3.34 4.68
C PHE A 171 8.10 4.76 5.11
N ALA A 172 7.13 5.67 5.30
CA ALA A 172 7.38 7.02 5.82
C ALA A 172 7.99 6.97 7.22
N ALA A 173 7.42 6.15 8.08
CA ALA A 173 7.85 5.95 9.45
C ALA A 173 9.30 5.46 9.53
N ILE A 174 9.62 4.36 8.86
CA ILE A 174 10.98 3.79 8.87
C ILE A 174 11.98 4.81 8.32
N SER A 175 11.62 5.49 7.23
CA SER A 175 12.50 6.45 6.57
C SER A 175 12.72 7.72 7.39
N ALA A 176 11.70 8.20 8.10
CA ALA A 176 11.77 9.42 8.90
C ALA A 176 12.43 9.19 10.27
N THR A 177 12.30 7.99 10.83
CA THR A 177 12.76 7.69 12.21
C THR A 177 14.01 6.83 12.27
N GLN A 178 14.55 6.37 11.13
CA GLN A 178 15.70 5.44 11.06
C GLN A 178 15.53 4.19 11.94
N GLY A 179 14.31 3.69 12.03
CA GLY A 179 13.95 2.56 12.89
C GLY A 179 12.86 2.96 13.88
N MET A 180 11.61 2.78 13.44
CA MET A 180 10.44 3.04 14.26
C MET A 180 10.38 2.03 15.42
N PRO A 181 9.94 2.43 16.63
CA PRO A 181 9.78 1.49 17.74
C PRO A 181 8.86 0.32 17.35
N MET A 182 9.28 -0.91 17.67
CA MET A 182 8.55 -2.15 17.39
C MET A 182 7.05 -2.12 17.74
N VAL A 183 6.69 -1.40 18.80
CA VAL A 183 5.29 -1.28 19.26
C VAL A 183 4.40 -0.69 18.17
N VAL A 184 4.90 0.27 17.41
CA VAL A 184 4.14 0.92 16.34
C VAL A 184 3.98 -0.02 15.15
N GLU A 185 5.03 -0.76 14.79
CA GLU A 185 4.99 -1.72 13.68
C GLU A 185 4.05 -2.89 13.97
N LEU A 186 4.02 -3.36 15.23
CA LEU A 186 3.10 -4.41 15.69
C LEU A 186 1.66 -3.89 15.68
N GLY A 187 1.43 -2.63 16.07
CA GLY A 187 0.12 -1.97 15.96
C GLY A 187 -0.36 -1.90 14.52
N VAL A 188 0.50 -1.51 13.58
CA VAL A 188 0.22 -1.44 12.15
C VAL A 188 -0.10 -2.83 11.58
N ALA A 189 0.73 -3.83 11.87
CA ALA A 189 0.50 -5.21 11.46
C ALA A 189 -0.79 -5.81 12.04
N PHE A 190 -1.15 -5.43 13.26
CA PHE A 190 -2.37 -5.87 13.92
C PHE A 190 -3.61 -5.17 13.34
N ASP A 191 -3.51 -3.89 13.00
CA ASP A 191 -4.57 -3.13 12.33
C ASP A 191 -4.90 -3.74 10.96
N VAL A 192 -3.87 -4.10 10.17
CA VAL A 192 -4.01 -4.89 8.93
C VAL A 192 -4.82 -6.16 9.15
N LEU A 193 -4.45 -6.93 10.17
CA LEU A 193 -5.06 -8.22 10.45
C LEU A 193 -6.53 -8.04 10.84
N ILE A 194 -6.82 -7.10 11.74
CA ILE A 194 -8.17 -6.77 12.16
C ILE A 194 -9.00 -6.31 10.97
N ALA A 195 -8.50 -5.37 10.18
CA ALA A 195 -9.19 -4.87 8.99
C ALA A 195 -9.53 -6.04 8.06
N ALA A 196 -8.55 -6.89 7.72
CA ALA A 196 -8.77 -8.02 6.81
C ALA A 196 -9.78 -9.05 7.36
N VAL A 197 -9.79 -9.29 8.67
CA VAL A 197 -10.75 -10.18 9.34
C VAL A 197 -12.14 -9.57 9.34
N ILE A 198 -12.28 -8.32 9.77
CA ILE A 198 -13.56 -7.59 9.81
C ILE A 198 -14.16 -7.53 8.41
N PHE A 199 -13.38 -7.14 7.41
CA PHE A 199 -13.84 -7.15 6.01
C PHE A 199 -14.25 -8.55 5.56
N GLY A 200 -13.47 -9.59 5.88
CA GLY A 200 -13.84 -10.97 5.57
C GLY A 200 -15.17 -11.42 6.19
N ILE A 201 -15.44 -11.02 7.44
CA ILE A 201 -16.70 -11.32 8.15
C ILE A 201 -17.86 -10.53 7.53
N PHE A 202 -17.68 -9.23 7.32
CA PHE A 202 -18.68 -8.37 6.69
C PHE A 202 -19.05 -8.87 5.29
N PHE A 203 -18.09 -9.36 4.49
CA PHE A 203 -18.40 -9.89 3.16
C PHE A 203 -19.22 -11.18 3.20
N PHE A 204 -19.01 -12.02 4.22
CA PHE A 204 -19.84 -13.21 4.43
C PHE A 204 -21.27 -12.83 4.82
N HIS A 205 -21.40 -11.86 5.73
CA HIS A 205 -22.69 -11.41 6.23
C HIS A 205 -23.50 -10.63 5.18
N ILE A 206 -22.84 -9.72 4.44
CA ILE A 206 -23.47 -8.94 3.37
C ILE A 206 -23.92 -9.84 2.22
N ARG A 207 -23.14 -10.86 1.83
CA ARG A 207 -23.56 -11.77 0.75
C ARG A 207 -24.81 -12.57 1.12
N ASP A 208 -24.95 -12.97 2.39
CA ASP A 208 -26.16 -13.67 2.86
C ASP A 208 -27.40 -12.75 2.87
N SER A 209 -27.22 -11.42 2.87
CA SER A 209 -28.31 -10.44 2.84
C SER A 209 -28.53 -9.72 1.50
N ILE A 210 -27.51 -9.59 0.64
CA ILE A 210 -27.50 -8.76 -0.58
C ILE A 210 -26.72 -9.48 -1.70
N GLU A 211 -27.32 -9.62 -2.88
CA GLU A 211 -26.74 -10.31 -4.05
C GLU A 211 -25.46 -9.68 -4.63
N SER A 212 -25.05 -8.49 -4.18
CA SER A 212 -23.93 -7.71 -4.73
C SER A 212 -23.02 -7.11 -3.65
N LEU A 213 -21.70 -7.26 -3.84
CA LEU A 213 -20.64 -6.65 -3.02
C LEU A 213 -20.13 -5.31 -3.60
N ASP A 214 -20.98 -4.61 -4.35
CA ASP A 214 -20.73 -3.28 -4.88
C ASP A 214 -21.08 -2.23 -3.82
N VAL A 215 -20.09 -1.43 -3.39
CA VAL A 215 -20.27 -0.45 -2.32
C VAL A 215 -21.30 0.62 -2.72
N ASP A 216 -21.39 0.95 -4.00
CA ASP A 216 -22.41 1.90 -4.49
C ASP A 216 -23.83 1.35 -4.33
N GLN A 217 -24.02 0.03 -4.42
CA GLN A 217 -25.32 -0.60 -4.21
C GLN A 217 -25.70 -0.68 -2.73
N LEU A 218 -24.71 -0.87 -1.84
CA LEU A 218 -24.92 -0.82 -0.40
C LEU A 218 -25.41 0.57 0.06
N ASN A 219 -24.93 1.63 -0.58
CA ASN A 219 -25.34 3.00 -0.25
C ASN A 219 -26.82 3.27 -0.62
N ARG A 220 -27.34 2.63 -1.68
CA ARG A 220 -28.75 2.80 -2.12
C ARG A 220 -29.76 2.15 -1.18
N LEU A 221 -29.35 1.17 -0.38
CA LEU A 221 -30.23 0.52 0.60
C LEU A 221 -30.42 1.36 1.87
N ALA A 222 -29.44 2.18 2.23
CA ALA A 222 -29.55 3.10 3.36
C ALA A 222 -30.42 4.32 3.06
N GLU A 223 -30.64 4.63 1.77
CA GLU A 223 -31.36 5.83 1.33
C GLU A 223 -32.87 5.59 1.12
N THR A 224 -33.40 4.42 1.52
CA THR A 224 -34.83 4.08 1.39
C THR A 224 -35.57 4.01 2.73
N ASP A 225 -35.15 4.77 3.73
CA ASP A 225 -35.99 5.09 4.89
C ASP A 225 -36.09 6.62 5.04
N GLU A 226 -37.30 7.11 4.74
CA GLU A 226 -37.88 8.48 4.78
C GLU A 226 -37.63 9.44 3.60
#